data_AF-A0A8B8AJ94-F1
#
_entry.id   AF-A0A8B8AJ94-F1
#
_cell.length_a   1.000
_cell.length_b   1.000
_cell.length_c   1.000
_cell.angle_alpha   90.00
_cell.angle_beta   90.00
_cell.angle_gamma   90.00
#
_symmetry.space_group_name_H-M   'P 1'
#
loop_
_entity.id
_entity.type
_entity.pdbx_description
1 polymer ?
#
loop_
_entity_poly.entity_id
_entity_poly.type
_entity_poly.pdbx_seq_one_letter_code
_entity_poly.pdbx_strand_id
1 'polypeptide(L)'
;MEYAFVFLKGVLLIHILKNDLLVNAGGCKASLATVSVVNRCPRTEEEWTTAAARKNCGNIKHNCVFIQYHCVMNTWRNKTIEVCAQSKNIIGNVCAEYNIGGARIQRNGNGVHCDSCPNSYNSTTSFKYQECYLKVRTTLSTKLQVTTNSLDIDFTTHKENLDTVNATSNIEHSSSNIEEGDVNTITIFAVCVAICLLLFILLSLKMRSTIWTTFSGIFRKALPASENDSLKQTLKTEV
;
A
#
# COMPACT_ATOMS: atom_id res chain seq x y z
N MET A 1 9.80 43.93 -3.70
CA MET A 1 8.53 43.19 -3.90
C MET A 1 8.55 42.26 -5.11
N GLU A 2 9.73 41.87 -5.65
CA GLU A 2 9.81 41.00 -6.84
C GLU A 2 9.96 39.50 -6.52
N TYR A 3 10.37 39.14 -5.31
CA TYR A 3 10.59 37.73 -4.93
C TYR A 3 9.29 36.94 -4.74
N ALA A 4 8.17 37.59 -4.41
CA ALA A 4 6.89 36.92 -4.17
C ALA A 4 6.27 36.30 -5.44
N PHE A 5 6.54 36.91 -6.61
CA PHE A 5 6.02 36.43 -7.90
C PHE A 5 6.73 35.16 -8.40
N VAL A 6 8.01 34.99 -8.06
CA VAL A 6 8.79 33.79 -8.43
C VAL A 6 8.31 32.58 -7.64
N PHE A 7 8.02 32.75 -6.34
CA PHE A 7 7.47 31.68 -5.52
C PHE A 7 6.07 31.24 -5.96
N LEU A 8 5.18 32.17 -6.33
CA LEU A 8 3.83 31.83 -6.78
C LEU A 8 3.84 31.03 -8.11
N LYS A 9 4.69 31.43 -9.07
CA LYS A 9 4.84 30.72 -10.34
C LYS A 9 5.56 29.37 -10.18
N GLY A 10 6.53 29.27 -9.27
CA GLY A 10 7.19 28.01 -8.93
C GLY A 10 6.27 27.00 -8.25
N VAL A 11 5.39 27.45 -7.35
CA VAL A 11 4.39 26.60 -6.68
C VAL A 11 3.29 26.15 -7.66
N LEU A 12 2.91 27.00 -8.62
CA LEU A 12 1.94 26.66 -9.67
C LEU A 12 2.48 25.59 -10.65
N LEU A 13 3.76 25.66 -11.01
CA LEU A 13 4.43 24.63 -11.82
C LEU A 13 4.50 23.26 -11.11
N ILE A 14 4.70 23.25 -9.78
CA ILE A 14 4.72 22.00 -9.00
C ILE A 14 3.31 21.37 -8.86
N HIS A 15 2.24 22.17 -8.94
CA HIS A 15 0.87 21.62 -8.96
C HIS A 15 0.49 21.03 -10.31
N ILE A 16 1.02 21.57 -11.42
CA ILE A 16 0.71 21.11 -12.78
C ILE A 16 1.47 19.82 -13.13
N LEU A 17 2.65 19.57 -12.53
CA LEU A 17 3.44 18.34 -12.79
C LEU A 17 3.04 17.10 -11.97
N LYS A 18 1.93 17.15 -11.22
CA LYS A 18 1.45 15.96 -10.46
C LYS A 18 0.60 14.98 -11.27
N ASN A 19 0.29 15.30 -12.52
CA ASN A 19 -0.46 14.40 -13.39
C ASN A 19 0.46 13.82 -14.47
N ASP A 20 0.49 12.49 -14.51
CA ASP A 20 0.86 11.66 -15.66
C ASP A 20 2.34 11.32 -15.91
N LEU A 21 3.13 11.04 -14.87
CA LEU A 21 4.30 10.16 -14.99
C LEU A 21 4.78 9.61 -13.64
N LEU A 22 3.86 9.07 -12.84
CA LEU A 22 4.24 8.12 -11.80
C LEU A 22 4.02 6.72 -12.35
N VAL A 23 5.12 6.06 -12.76
CA VAL A 23 5.21 4.60 -12.66
C VAL A 23 4.86 4.29 -11.21
N ASN A 24 3.59 3.94 -10.98
CA ASN A 24 3.07 3.76 -9.65
C ASN A 24 3.72 2.49 -9.08
N ALA A 25 4.77 2.69 -8.27
CA ALA A 25 5.29 1.65 -7.39
C ALA A 25 4.23 1.24 -6.33
N GLY A 26 3.15 2.03 -6.19
CA GLY A 26 1.94 1.72 -5.45
C GLY A 26 0.92 0.93 -6.28
N GLY A 27 -0.05 0.29 -5.61
CA GLY A 27 -1.08 -0.48 -6.30
C GLY A 27 -1.98 0.34 -7.22
N CYS A 28 -2.70 -0.36 -8.09
CA CYS A 28 -3.62 0.24 -9.04
C CYS A 28 -4.96 0.55 -8.36
N LYS A 29 -5.26 1.81 -8.04
CA LYS A 29 -6.53 2.17 -7.38
C LYS A 29 -7.77 1.71 -8.16
N ALA A 30 -7.72 1.73 -9.49
CA ALA A 30 -8.80 1.23 -10.34
C ALA A 30 -9.12 -0.25 -10.08
N SER A 31 -8.15 -1.03 -9.57
CA SER A 31 -8.34 -2.43 -9.19
C SER A 31 -9.40 -2.60 -8.10
N LEU A 32 -9.53 -1.66 -7.17
CA LEU A 32 -10.48 -1.75 -6.05
C LEU A 32 -11.93 -1.86 -6.52
N ALA A 33 -12.28 -1.10 -7.56
CA ALA A 33 -13.63 -1.10 -8.14
C ALA A 33 -13.98 -2.44 -8.83
N THR A 34 -13.00 -3.31 -9.04
CA THR A 34 -13.17 -4.58 -9.74
C THR A 34 -13.20 -5.78 -8.79
N VAL A 35 -13.06 -5.54 -7.48
CA VAL A 35 -13.04 -6.60 -6.47
C VAL A 35 -14.40 -7.27 -6.40
N SER A 36 -14.41 -8.59 -6.46
CA SER A 36 -15.59 -9.41 -6.17
C SER A 36 -15.18 -10.57 -5.28
N VAL A 37 -15.87 -10.72 -4.17
CA VAL A 37 -15.73 -11.91 -3.32
C VAL A 37 -16.37 -13.08 -4.04
N VAL A 38 -15.64 -14.18 -4.16
CA VAL A 38 -16.14 -15.42 -4.77
C VAL A 38 -16.08 -16.56 -3.77
N ASN A 39 -16.82 -17.63 -4.04
CA ASN A 39 -16.79 -18.82 -3.18
C ASN A 39 -15.48 -19.60 -3.37
N ARG A 40 -14.98 -19.68 -4.60
CA ARG A 40 -13.73 -20.37 -4.94
C ARG A 40 -13.06 -19.71 -6.15
N CYS A 41 -11.75 -19.88 -6.23
CA CYS A 41 -11.02 -19.56 -7.46
C CYS A 41 -11.10 -20.70 -8.48
N PRO A 42 -10.82 -20.40 -9.76
CA PRO A 42 -10.66 -21.41 -10.79
C PRO A 42 -9.65 -22.50 -10.40
N ARG A 43 -9.93 -23.74 -10.78
CA ARG A 43 -9.10 -24.93 -10.53
C ARG A 43 -8.33 -25.41 -11.75
N THR A 44 -8.81 -25.08 -12.93
CA THR A 44 -8.24 -25.48 -14.21
C THR A 44 -8.02 -24.25 -15.09
N GLU A 45 -7.23 -24.42 -16.14
CA GLU A 45 -6.98 -23.37 -17.13
C GLU A 45 -8.25 -22.98 -17.91
N GLU A 46 -9.14 -23.94 -18.16
CA GLU A 46 -10.44 -23.70 -18.77
C GLU A 46 -11.36 -22.86 -17.87
N GLU A 47 -11.45 -23.22 -16.58
CA GLU A 47 -12.21 -22.42 -15.60
C GLU A 47 -11.61 -21.01 -15.48
N TRP A 48 -10.28 -20.90 -15.50
CA TRP A 48 -9.59 -19.61 -15.42
C TRP A 48 -9.89 -18.75 -16.65
N THR A 49 -9.79 -19.33 -17.85
CA THR A 49 -10.07 -18.63 -19.11
C THR A 49 -11.52 -18.16 -19.17
N THR A 50 -12.46 -19.02 -18.75
CA THR A 50 -13.88 -18.67 -18.68
C THR A 50 -14.15 -17.54 -17.69
N ALA A 51 -13.56 -17.61 -16.49
CA ALA A 51 -13.73 -16.59 -15.47
C ALA A 51 -13.06 -15.26 -15.88
N ALA A 52 -11.88 -15.31 -16.51
CA ALA A 52 -11.17 -14.15 -17.03
C ALA A 52 -11.97 -13.46 -18.15
N ALA A 53 -12.53 -14.23 -19.08
CA ALA A 53 -13.38 -13.72 -20.15
C ALA A 53 -14.66 -13.07 -19.59
N ARG A 54 -15.30 -13.69 -18.60
CA ARG A 54 -16.48 -13.13 -17.91
C ARG A 54 -16.17 -11.84 -17.17
N LYS A 55 -15.02 -11.77 -16.49
CA LYS A 55 -14.58 -10.58 -15.75
C LYS A 55 -14.15 -9.43 -16.67
N ASN A 56 -13.61 -9.78 -17.85
CA ASN A 56 -13.30 -8.88 -18.96
C ASN A 56 -12.49 -7.63 -18.55
N CYS A 57 -11.33 -7.85 -17.93
CA CYS A 57 -10.47 -6.78 -17.42
C CYS A 57 -10.01 -5.79 -18.51
N GLY A 58 -9.96 -6.21 -19.78
CA GLY A 58 -9.57 -5.36 -20.91
C GLY A 58 -10.56 -4.25 -21.24
N ASN A 59 -11.83 -4.39 -20.85
CA ASN A 59 -12.88 -3.40 -21.11
C ASN A 59 -13.05 -2.38 -19.98
N ILE A 60 -12.28 -2.48 -18.90
CA ILE A 60 -12.38 -1.60 -17.75
C ILE A 60 -11.52 -0.36 -18.00
N LYS A 61 -12.13 0.82 -17.96
CA LYS A 61 -11.40 2.09 -18.06
C LYS A 61 -10.54 2.29 -16.81
N HIS A 62 -9.23 2.47 -16.98
CA HIS A 62 -8.29 2.71 -15.88
C HIS A 62 -7.11 3.58 -16.32
N ASN A 63 -6.40 4.15 -15.35
CA ASN A 63 -5.15 4.88 -15.54
C ASN A 63 -3.89 4.07 -15.14
N CYS A 64 -4.06 2.76 -14.95
CA CYS A 64 -2.96 1.84 -14.64
C CYS A 64 -2.26 1.38 -15.93
N VAL A 65 -0.99 0.97 -15.84
CA VAL A 65 -0.20 0.53 -17.01
C VAL A 65 -0.88 -0.64 -17.73
N PHE A 66 -1.26 -1.68 -16.98
CA PHE A 66 -2.07 -2.81 -17.44
C PHE A 66 -2.74 -3.45 -16.24
N ILE A 67 -3.91 -4.06 -16.44
CA ILE A 67 -4.55 -4.92 -15.43
C ILE A 67 -4.98 -6.23 -16.08
N GLN A 68 -4.82 -7.32 -15.36
CA GLN A 68 -5.17 -8.66 -15.80
C GLN A 68 -6.08 -9.31 -14.77
N TYR A 69 -6.77 -10.37 -15.20
CA TYR A 69 -7.61 -11.16 -14.32
C TYR A 69 -6.76 -11.89 -13.27
N HIS A 70 -7.19 -11.80 -12.02
CA HIS A 70 -6.70 -12.62 -10.93
C HIS A 70 -7.86 -13.17 -10.13
N CYS A 71 -7.68 -14.40 -9.64
CA CYS A 71 -8.41 -14.89 -8.49
C CYS A 71 -7.42 -15.37 -7.44
N VAL A 72 -7.42 -14.74 -6.27
CA VAL A 72 -6.46 -15.01 -5.18
C VAL A 72 -7.13 -14.90 -3.81
N MET A 73 -6.50 -15.33 -2.73
CA MET A 73 -7.03 -15.07 -1.38
C MET A 73 -6.89 -13.59 -0.99
N ASN A 74 -7.71 -13.12 -0.05
CA ASN A 74 -7.49 -11.83 0.59
C ASN A 74 -6.39 -11.89 1.67
N THR A 75 -5.93 -10.73 2.13
CA THR A 75 -4.90 -10.61 3.19
C THR A 75 -5.28 -11.36 4.48
N TRP A 76 -6.57 -11.40 4.85
CA TRP A 76 -7.04 -12.13 6.04
C TRP A 76 -7.17 -13.65 5.85
N ARG A 77 -6.99 -14.14 4.62
CA ARG A 77 -7.10 -15.56 4.25
C ARG A 77 -8.44 -16.19 4.65
N ASN A 78 -9.53 -15.44 4.56
CA ASN A 78 -10.87 -15.92 4.87
C ASN A 78 -11.84 -15.82 3.68
N LYS A 79 -11.40 -15.20 2.58
CA LYS A 79 -12.16 -15.05 1.34
C LYS A 79 -11.24 -15.26 0.14
N THR A 80 -11.80 -15.73 -0.96
CA THR A 80 -11.21 -15.63 -2.28
C THR A 80 -11.78 -14.42 -3.01
N ILE A 81 -10.92 -13.77 -3.78
CA ILE A 81 -11.17 -12.48 -4.42
C ILE A 81 -10.87 -12.62 -5.91
N GLU A 82 -11.87 -12.34 -6.72
CA GLU A 82 -11.77 -12.15 -8.16
C GLU A 82 -11.60 -10.65 -8.46
N VAL A 83 -10.55 -10.28 -9.18
CA VAL A 83 -10.15 -8.87 -9.34
C VAL A 83 -9.38 -8.66 -10.64
N CYS A 84 -9.46 -7.45 -11.21
CA CYS A 84 -8.57 -6.97 -12.25
C CYS A 84 -7.45 -6.16 -11.60
N ALA A 85 -6.21 -6.62 -11.71
CA ALA A 85 -5.08 -6.00 -11.04
C ALA A 85 -3.80 -6.10 -11.87
N GLN A 86 -2.78 -5.32 -11.54
CA GLN A 86 -1.46 -5.50 -12.13
C GLN A 86 -0.87 -6.83 -11.70
N SER A 87 -0.38 -7.59 -12.67
CA SER A 87 0.36 -8.83 -12.42
C SER A 87 1.66 -8.53 -11.68
N LYS A 88 1.98 -9.40 -10.72
CA LYS A 88 3.25 -9.40 -10.00
C LYS A 88 3.91 -10.77 -10.10
N ASN A 89 5.24 -10.75 -10.08
CA ASN A 89 6.03 -11.94 -9.86
C ASN A 89 6.05 -12.22 -8.36
N ILE A 90 5.54 -13.37 -7.94
CA ILE A 90 5.46 -13.81 -6.54
C ILE A 90 6.69 -14.64 -6.24
N ILE A 91 7.46 -14.24 -5.24
CA ILE A 91 8.77 -14.82 -4.91
C ILE A 91 8.74 -15.43 -3.52
N GLY A 92 9.42 -16.58 -3.35
CA GLY A 92 9.69 -17.23 -2.07
C GLY A 92 8.80 -18.42 -1.76
N ASN A 93 8.30 -19.14 -2.77
CA ASN A 93 7.42 -20.30 -2.60
C ASN A 93 6.19 -19.97 -1.72
N VAL A 94 5.57 -18.81 -1.94
CA VAL A 94 4.41 -18.35 -1.16
C VAL A 94 3.22 -18.08 -2.06
N CYS A 95 2.03 -18.19 -1.47
CA CYS A 95 0.78 -17.86 -2.12
C CYS A 95 0.67 -16.36 -2.41
N ALA A 96 0.02 -16.04 -3.53
CA ALA A 96 -0.40 -14.67 -3.85
C ALA A 96 -1.61 -14.27 -3.01
N GLU A 97 -1.69 -13.00 -2.63
CA GLU A 97 -2.87 -12.38 -2.06
C GLU A 97 -3.24 -11.11 -2.82
N TYR A 98 -4.52 -10.73 -2.73
CA TYR A 98 -4.94 -9.37 -3.03
C TYR A 98 -5.02 -8.57 -1.73
N ASN A 99 -4.21 -7.52 -1.65
CA ASN A 99 -4.23 -6.58 -0.55
C ASN A 99 -5.12 -5.40 -0.91
N ILE A 100 -6.29 -5.34 -0.27
CA ILE A 100 -7.29 -4.27 -0.50
C ILE A 100 -6.71 -2.91 -0.08
N GLY A 101 -6.05 -2.81 1.07
CA GLY A 101 -5.47 -1.53 1.53
C GLY A 101 -4.40 -0.97 0.59
N GLY A 102 -3.65 -1.85 -0.09
CA GLY A 102 -2.64 -1.52 -1.08
C GLY A 102 -3.12 -1.55 -2.52
N ALA A 103 -4.38 -1.89 -2.80
CA ALA A 103 -4.97 -2.05 -4.13
C ALA A 103 -4.10 -2.87 -5.11
N ARG A 104 -3.54 -3.99 -4.65
CA ARG A 104 -2.56 -4.76 -5.44
C ARG A 104 -2.51 -6.24 -5.11
N ILE A 105 -2.08 -7.00 -6.11
CA ILE A 105 -1.56 -8.35 -5.93
C ILE A 105 -0.17 -8.25 -5.27
N GLN A 106 0.09 -9.11 -4.30
CA GLN A 106 1.39 -9.23 -3.64
C GLN A 106 1.61 -10.64 -3.10
N ARG A 107 2.85 -10.89 -2.64
CA ARG A 107 3.14 -12.06 -1.80
C ARG A 107 2.30 -12.01 -0.54
N ASN A 108 1.80 -13.14 -0.06
CA ASN A 108 1.05 -13.17 1.19
C ASN A 108 1.91 -12.67 2.36
N GLY A 109 1.43 -11.64 3.07
CA GLY A 109 2.20 -10.96 4.11
C GLY A 109 2.57 -11.85 5.30
N ASN A 110 1.78 -12.89 5.54
CA ASN A 110 1.98 -13.85 6.63
C ASN A 110 2.78 -15.08 6.18
N GLY A 111 3.36 -15.07 4.98
CA GLY A 111 4.23 -16.14 4.49
C GLY A 111 3.52 -17.47 4.28
N VAL A 112 2.28 -17.47 3.77
CA VAL A 112 1.58 -18.72 3.45
C VAL A 112 2.36 -19.47 2.37
N HIS A 113 3.06 -20.51 2.78
CA HIS A 113 3.89 -21.32 1.89
C HIS A 113 3.04 -22.15 0.93
N CYS A 114 3.54 -22.40 -0.27
CA CYS A 114 3.02 -23.38 -1.21
C CYS A 114 4.14 -24.33 -1.61
N ASP A 115 3.86 -25.64 -1.52
CA ASP A 115 4.85 -26.68 -1.77
C ASP A 115 4.97 -26.98 -3.27
N SER A 116 3.87 -26.84 -4.02
CA SER A 116 3.85 -27.11 -5.47
C SER A 116 4.27 -25.89 -6.31
N CYS A 117 4.27 -24.70 -5.71
CA CYS A 117 4.64 -23.49 -6.42
C CYS A 117 6.16 -23.33 -6.53
N PRO A 118 6.69 -22.82 -7.65
CA PRO A 118 8.11 -22.55 -7.79
C PRO A 118 8.53 -21.37 -6.91
N ASN A 119 9.84 -21.17 -6.73
CA ASN A 119 10.37 -20.03 -5.99
C ASN A 119 9.93 -18.67 -6.58
N SER A 120 9.59 -18.64 -7.87
CA SER A 120 9.09 -17.44 -8.54
C SER A 120 8.03 -17.81 -9.57
N TYR A 121 6.87 -17.15 -9.54
CA TYR A 121 5.82 -17.33 -10.56
C TYR A 121 5.04 -16.04 -10.84
N ASN A 122 4.46 -15.95 -12.04
CA ASN A 122 3.55 -14.87 -12.38
C ASN A 122 2.19 -15.06 -11.67
N SER A 123 1.74 -14.05 -10.93
CA SER A 123 0.47 -14.08 -10.22
C SER A 123 -0.78 -14.36 -11.08
N THR A 124 -0.75 -14.20 -12.41
CA THR A 124 -1.87 -14.62 -13.28
C THR A 124 -2.07 -16.13 -13.25
N THR A 125 -1.00 -16.89 -13.02
CA THR A 125 -1.03 -18.36 -12.94
C THR A 125 -1.23 -18.87 -11.51
N SER A 126 -1.63 -18.02 -10.55
CA SER A 126 -1.86 -18.44 -9.15
C SER A 126 -2.91 -19.53 -9.01
N PHE A 127 -3.81 -19.68 -9.99
CA PHE A 127 -4.80 -20.76 -10.03
C PHE A 127 -4.16 -22.16 -10.17
N LYS A 128 -2.88 -22.27 -10.53
CA LYS A 128 -2.21 -23.58 -10.61
C LYS A 128 -1.89 -24.15 -9.23
N TYR A 129 -1.84 -23.31 -8.19
CA TYR A 129 -1.43 -23.69 -6.83
C TYR A 129 -2.64 -23.78 -5.91
N GLN A 130 -3.43 -24.84 -6.08
CA GLN A 130 -4.71 -25.00 -5.40
C GLN A 130 -4.59 -25.14 -3.88
N GLU A 131 -3.44 -25.59 -3.38
CA GLU A 131 -3.15 -25.68 -1.94
C GLU A 131 -3.25 -24.32 -1.24
N CYS A 132 -3.04 -23.22 -1.98
CA CYS A 132 -3.21 -21.88 -1.45
C CYS A 132 -4.66 -21.62 -1.04
N TYR A 133 -5.62 -22.09 -1.83
CA TYR A 133 -7.05 -21.83 -1.57
C TYR A 133 -7.64 -22.78 -0.53
N LEU A 134 -7.02 -23.94 -0.30
CA LEU A 134 -7.36 -24.81 0.83
C LEU A 134 -6.99 -24.17 2.18
N LYS A 135 -6.00 -23.27 2.18
CA LYS A 135 -5.55 -22.53 3.38
C LYS A 135 -6.42 -21.31 3.69
N VAL A 136 -7.50 -21.09 2.94
CA VAL A 136 -8.50 -20.05 3.22
C VAL A 136 -9.41 -20.55 4.34
N ARG A 137 -9.31 -19.90 5.51
CA ARG A 137 -10.13 -20.14 6.70
C ARG A 137 -11.53 -19.60 6.46
N THR A 138 -12.37 -20.38 5.79
CA THR A 138 -13.80 -20.09 5.75
C THR A 138 -14.42 -20.47 7.09
N THR A 139 -15.45 -19.75 7.51
CA THR A 139 -16.24 -20.06 8.72
C THR A 139 -16.86 -21.47 8.68
N LEU A 140 -16.95 -22.08 7.49
CA LEU A 140 -17.34 -23.49 7.32
C LEU A 140 -16.28 -24.49 7.78
N SER A 141 -14.99 -24.15 7.71
CA SER A 141 -13.91 -25.05 8.12
C SER A 141 -13.87 -25.28 9.63
N THR A 142 -14.38 -24.32 10.44
CA THR A 142 -14.55 -24.50 11.89
C THR A 142 -15.65 -25.51 12.23
N LYS A 143 -16.67 -25.68 11.36
CA LYS A 143 -17.72 -26.70 11.56
C LYS A 143 -17.27 -28.11 11.18
N LEU A 144 -16.26 -28.25 10.32
CA LEU A 144 -15.75 -29.54 9.87
C LEU A 144 -14.80 -30.22 10.88
N GLN A 145 -14.40 -29.53 11.95
CA GLN A 145 -13.55 -30.11 13.01
C GLN A 145 -14.33 -30.70 14.19
N VAL A 146 -15.66 -30.72 14.13
CA VAL A 146 -16.48 -31.51 15.05
C VAL A 146 -17.21 -32.57 14.22
N THR A 147 -16.55 -33.72 14.07
CA THR A 147 -17.07 -35.10 13.95
C THR A 147 -16.13 -35.88 13.02
N THR A 148 -14.94 -36.22 13.52
CA THR A 148 -14.23 -37.40 13.04
C THR A 148 -14.80 -38.58 13.80
N ASN A 149 -15.72 -39.31 13.17
CA ASN A 149 -15.92 -40.73 13.36
C ASN A 149 -16.57 -41.27 12.07
N SER A 150 -15.87 -42.25 11.49
CA SER A 150 -16.05 -42.96 10.24
C SER A 150 -17.47 -43.11 9.67
N LEU A 151 -17.58 -43.03 8.34
CA LEU A 151 -18.05 -44.13 7.45
C LEU A 151 -18.08 -43.64 5.99
N ASP A 152 -17.58 -44.49 5.09
CA ASP A 152 -17.66 -44.37 3.63
C ASP A 152 -19.11 -44.20 3.17
N ILE A 153 -19.44 -43.13 2.44
CA ILE A 153 -20.61 -43.13 1.54
C ILE A 153 -20.28 -42.34 0.26
N ASP A 154 -20.24 -43.13 -0.82
CA ASP A 154 -20.37 -42.78 -2.23
C ASP A 154 -21.51 -41.76 -2.47
N PHE A 155 -21.24 -40.66 -3.18
CA PHE A 155 -22.28 -39.67 -3.50
C PHE A 155 -22.62 -39.72 -4.99
N THR A 156 -23.47 -40.68 -5.32
CA THR A 156 -24.31 -40.64 -6.51
C THR A 156 -25.28 -39.46 -6.45
N THR A 157 -25.30 -38.72 -7.55
CA THR A 157 -26.17 -37.60 -7.90
C THR A 157 -27.65 -37.84 -7.64
N HIS A 158 -28.29 -37.00 -6.82
CA HIS A 158 -29.73 -36.77 -6.93
C HIS A 158 -30.08 -35.27 -6.80
N LYS A 159 -30.77 -34.81 -7.84
CA LYS A 159 -31.41 -33.51 -7.98
C LYS A 159 -32.82 -33.63 -7.41
N GLU A 160 -33.13 -32.85 -6.38
CA GLU A 160 -34.51 -32.51 -6.03
C GLU A 160 -34.64 -31.02 -5.73
N ASN A 161 -35.66 -30.43 -6.36
CA ASN A 161 -36.19 -29.09 -6.13
C ASN A 161 -37.12 -29.12 -4.90
N LEU A 162 -37.55 -27.92 -4.48
CA LEU A 162 -38.70 -27.62 -3.60
C LEU A 162 -38.28 -27.50 -2.10
N ASP A 163 -38.52 -26.44 -1.34
CA ASP A 163 -39.55 -25.41 -1.46
C ASP A 163 -39.19 -24.12 -0.72
N THR A 164 -39.98 -23.10 -1.05
CA THR A 164 -39.99 -21.71 -0.57
C THR A 164 -40.09 -21.58 0.95
N VAL A 165 -39.12 -20.92 1.59
CA VAL A 165 -39.29 -20.37 2.95
C VAL A 165 -39.01 -18.86 2.90
N ASN A 166 -40.10 -18.09 2.97
CA ASN A 166 -40.04 -16.67 3.29
C ASN A 166 -39.52 -16.50 4.72
N ALA A 167 -38.33 -15.91 4.85
CA ALA A 167 -37.87 -15.34 6.10
C ALA A 167 -37.67 -13.83 5.90
N THR A 168 -38.69 -13.07 6.29
CA THR A 168 -38.59 -11.64 6.59
C THR A 168 -37.67 -11.48 7.80
N SER A 169 -36.39 -11.16 7.56
CA SER A 169 -35.50 -10.69 8.63
C SER A 169 -35.56 -9.17 8.70
N ASN A 170 -36.18 -8.67 9.75
CA ASN A 170 -36.16 -7.28 10.17
C ASN A 170 -34.70 -6.80 10.26
N ILE A 171 -34.38 -5.74 9.52
CA ILE A 171 -33.12 -5.02 9.63
C ILE A 171 -33.19 -4.16 10.89
N GLU A 172 -32.70 -4.67 12.00
CA GLU A 172 -32.26 -3.82 13.10
C GLU A 172 -30.90 -3.21 12.72
N HIS A 173 -30.97 -1.99 12.19
CA HIS A 173 -29.84 -1.11 12.03
C HIS A 173 -29.38 -0.64 13.41
N SER A 174 -28.52 -1.44 14.06
CA SER A 174 -27.73 -0.95 15.19
C SER A 174 -26.70 0.05 14.67
N SER A 175 -27.14 1.30 14.52
CA SER A 175 -26.25 2.46 14.55
C SER A 175 -25.63 2.51 15.93
N SER A 176 -24.36 2.15 16.06
CA SER A 176 -23.58 2.65 17.17
C SER A 176 -23.48 4.16 17.00
N ASN A 177 -24.36 4.89 17.67
CA ASN A 177 -24.17 6.31 17.92
C ASN A 177 -22.95 6.42 18.83
N ILE A 178 -21.78 6.60 18.22
CA ILE A 178 -20.69 7.27 18.90
C ILE A 178 -21.20 8.71 19.00
N GLU A 179 -21.62 9.12 20.19
CA GLU A 179 -21.67 10.54 20.54
C GLU A 179 -20.25 11.08 20.37
N GLU A 180 -19.98 11.58 19.17
CA GLU A 180 -18.83 12.42 18.89
C GLU A 180 -19.09 13.71 19.65
N GLY A 181 -18.59 13.76 20.89
CA GLY A 181 -18.41 15.02 21.59
C GLY A 181 -17.58 15.91 20.67
N ASP A 182 -18.24 16.93 20.14
CA ASP A 182 -17.75 17.85 19.11
C ASP A 182 -16.59 18.68 19.67
N VAL A 183 -15.42 18.04 19.82
CA VAL A 183 -14.16 18.74 20.05
C VAL A 183 -13.68 19.15 18.67
N ASN A 184 -14.14 20.34 18.24
CA ASN A 184 -13.78 21.04 17.01
C ASN A 184 -12.50 20.47 16.36
N THR A 185 -12.67 19.58 15.38
CA THR A 185 -11.59 18.94 14.61
C THR A 185 -10.68 19.99 13.96
N ILE A 186 -11.23 21.18 13.71
CA ILE A 186 -10.53 22.39 13.24
C ILE A 186 -9.49 22.87 14.26
N THR A 187 -9.81 22.84 15.56
CA THR A 187 -8.92 23.28 16.63
C THR A 187 -7.74 22.33 16.78
N ILE A 188 -7.96 21.02 16.70
CA ILE A 188 -6.88 20.02 16.76
C ILE A 188 -5.93 20.19 15.57
N PHE A 189 -6.47 20.35 14.36
CA PHE A 189 -5.65 20.58 13.17
C PHE A 189 -4.82 21.87 13.25
N ALA A 190 -5.43 22.97 13.72
CA ALA A 190 -4.73 24.25 13.89
C ALA A 190 -3.57 24.16 14.90
N VAL A 191 -3.80 23.46 16.03
CA VAL A 191 -2.76 23.24 17.05
C VAL A 191 -1.63 22.37 16.49
N CYS A 192 -1.95 21.29 15.77
CA CYS A 192 -0.95 20.44 15.13
C CYS A 192 -0.09 21.23 14.12
N VAL A 193 -0.69 22.08 13.30
CA VAL A 193 0.04 22.92 12.33
C VAL A 193 0.95 23.92 13.04
N ALA A 194 0.49 24.57 14.11
CA ALA A 194 1.29 25.51 14.87
C ALA A 194 2.51 24.83 15.53
N ILE A 195 2.33 23.64 16.10
CA ILE A 195 3.42 22.85 16.69
C ILE A 195 4.44 22.46 15.62
N CYS A 196 4.00 21.98 14.46
CA CYS A 196 4.89 21.62 13.36
C CYS A 196 5.72 22.82 12.86
N LEU A 197 5.11 24.00 12.74
CA LEU A 197 5.82 25.23 12.34
C LEU A 197 6.86 25.65 13.39
N LEU A 198 6.51 25.58 14.68
CA LEU A 198 7.45 25.87 15.77
C LEU A 198 8.64 24.92 15.77
N LEU A 199 8.41 23.61 15.59
CA LEU A 199 9.50 22.62 15.49
C LEU A 199 10.40 22.89 14.30
N PHE A 200 9.83 23.24 13.14
CA PHE A 200 10.60 23.59 11.95
C PHE A 200 11.45 24.85 12.16
N ILE A 201 10.90 25.88 12.81
CA ILE A 201 11.64 27.10 13.18
C ILE A 201 12.76 26.74 14.15
N LEU A 202 12.52 25.95 15.19
CA LEU A 202 13.55 25.55 16.15
C LEU A 202 14.66 24.72 15.50
N LEU A 203 14.32 23.82 14.58
CA LEU A 203 15.30 23.05 13.82
C LEU A 203 16.12 23.94 12.89
N SER A 204 15.50 24.90 12.20
CA SER A 204 16.23 25.85 11.36
C SER A 204 17.14 26.80 12.18
N LEU A 205 16.72 27.22 13.37
CA LEU A 205 17.54 28.01 14.30
C LEU A 205 18.69 27.17 14.90
N LYS A 206 18.44 25.90 15.25
CA LYS A 206 19.46 24.96 15.71
C LYS A 206 20.48 24.68 14.60
N MET A 207 20.01 24.53 13.36
CA MET A 207 20.86 24.35 12.19
C MET A 207 21.71 25.60 11.93
N ARG A 208 21.12 26.80 12.04
CA ARG A 208 21.82 28.09 11.91
C ARG A 208 22.85 28.31 13.03
N SER A 209 22.53 27.93 14.26
CA SER A 209 23.44 27.97 15.41
C SER A 209 24.62 27.01 15.23
N THR A 210 24.33 25.77 14.79
CA THR A 210 25.36 24.76 14.54
C THR A 210 26.31 25.22 13.43
N ILE A 211 25.77 25.70 12.31
CA ILE A 211 26.56 26.25 11.18
C ILE A 211 27.41 27.45 11.62
N TRP A 212 26.89 28.35 12.47
CA TRP A 212 27.66 29.48 12.98
C TRP A 212 28.80 29.03 13.91
N THR A 213 28.59 28.01 14.75
CA THR A 213 29.67 27.45 15.57
C THR A 213 30.78 26.82 14.71
N THR A 214 30.44 26.10 13.64
CA THR A 214 31.44 25.55 12.70
C THR A 214 32.16 26.65 11.93
N PHE A 215 31.46 27.68 11.44
CA PHE A 215 32.08 28.81 10.74
C PHE A 215 32.99 29.65 11.65
N SER A 216 32.62 29.85 12.93
CA SER A 216 33.46 30.57 13.89
C SER A 216 34.75 29.82 14.23
N GLY A 217 34.71 28.47 14.24
CA GLY A 217 35.89 27.62 14.43
C GLY A 217 36.83 27.60 13.22
N ILE A 218 36.30 27.77 12.01
CA ILE A 218 37.08 27.84 10.77
C ILE A 218 37.78 29.21 10.65
N PHE A 219 37.10 30.31 10.95
CA PHE A 219 37.72 31.65 10.93
C PHE A 219 38.82 31.84 11.98
N ARG A 220 38.75 31.16 13.13
CA ARG A 220 39.85 31.15 14.12
C ARG A 220 41.11 30.42 13.64
N LYS A 221 41.01 29.54 12.64
CA LYS A 221 42.14 28.80 12.05
C LYS A 221 42.67 29.42 10.75
N ALA A 222 42.00 30.46 10.22
CA ALA A 222 42.34 31.11 8.97
C ALA A 222 42.91 32.53 9.15
N LEU A 223 43.39 32.90 10.34
CA LEU A 223 44.35 33.99 10.49
C LEU A 223 45.77 33.39 10.42
N PRO A 224 46.46 33.42 9.28
CA PRO A 224 47.89 33.20 9.26
C PRO A 224 48.57 34.32 10.05
N ALA A 225 49.42 33.94 10.99
CA ALA A 225 50.40 34.81 11.63
C ALA A 225 51.50 35.18 10.61
N SER A 226 51.15 35.97 9.60
CA SER A 226 52.09 36.45 8.59
C SER A 226 51.76 37.88 8.15
N GLU A 227 51.69 38.78 9.12
CA GLU A 227 51.86 40.21 8.88
C GLU A 227 52.37 40.88 10.16
N ASN A 228 53.58 40.49 10.58
CA ASN A 228 54.28 41.22 11.65
C ASN A 228 55.81 41.26 11.50
N ASP A 229 56.36 40.82 10.36
CA ASP A 229 57.81 40.88 10.10
C ASP A 229 58.19 41.83 8.94
N SER A 230 57.24 42.34 8.15
CA SER A 230 57.53 43.34 7.11
C SER A 230 57.52 44.79 7.62
N LEU A 231 57.04 45.04 8.84
CA LEU A 231 57.06 46.38 9.47
C LEU A 231 58.20 46.56 10.49
N LYS A 232 58.91 45.48 10.86
CA LYS A 232 60.09 45.55 11.73
C LYS A 232 61.40 45.78 10.97
N GLN A 233 61.40 45.67 9.64
CA GLN A 233 62.58 45.90 8.83
C GLN A 233 62.67 47.33 8.24
N THR A 234 61.58 48.11 8.30
CA THR A 234 61.54 49.52 7.85
C THR A 234 61.84 50.53 8.97
N LEU A 235 62.11 50.07 10.20
CA LEU A 235 62.40 50.90 11.38
C LEU A 235 63.82 50.70 11.96
N LYS A 236 64.74 50.12 11.16
CA LYS A 236 66.16 49.93 11.53
C LYS A 236 67.17 50.53 10.54
N THR A 237 66.72 51.42 9.66
CA THR A 237 67.58 52.13 8.68
C THR A 237 67.47 53.66 8.76
N GLU A 238 67.17 54.19 9.94
CA GLU A 238 67.47 55.58 10.31
C GLU A 238 68.06 55.61 11.73
N VAL A 239 69.35 55.27 11.84
CA VAL A 239 70.39 55.90 12.71
C VAL A 239 71.74 55.63 12.05
#